data_AF-A0A849H301-F1
#
_entry.id   AF-A0A849H301-F1
#
_cell.length_a   1.000
_cell.length_b   1.000
_cell.length_c   1.000
_cell.angle_alpha   90.00
_cell.angle_beta   90.00
_cell.angle_gamma   90.00
#
_symmetry.space_group_name_H-M   'P 1'
#
loop_
_entity.id
_entity.type
_entity.pdbx_description
1 polymer ?
#
loop_
_entity_poly.entity_id
_entity_poly.type
_entity_poly.pdbx_seq_one_letter_code
_entity_poly.pdbx_strand_id
1 'polypeptide(L)' 'FMEERANRSVRDLSFVIGGAFGLGERIVERSGLKLALSSMTLPHEIARLFLAEQLYRAGTILRNEPYHKGP' A
#
# COMPACT_ATOMS: atom_id res chain seq x y z
N PHE A 1 -4.54 5.81 -7.40
CA PHE A 1 -3.83 4.54 -7.67
C PHE A 1 -4.76 3.33 -7.62
N MET A 2 -5.34 2.97 -6.47
CA MET A 2 -6.18 1.76 -6.36
C MET A 2 -7.38 1.77 -7.31
N GLU A 3 -8.09 2.89 -7.40
CA GLU A 3 -9.19 3.11 -8.36
C GLU A 3 -8.76 2.88 -9.81
N GLU A 4 -7.64 3.48 -10.20
CA GLU A 4 -7.10 3.35 -11.55
C GLU A 4 -6.78 1.89 -11.90
N ARG A 5 -6.19 1.12 -10.96
CA ARG A 5 -5.90 -0.31 -11.14
C ARG A 5 -7.19 -1.12 -11.29
N ALA A 6 -8.22 -0.79 -10.51
CA ALA A 6 -9.54 -1.42 -10.63
C ALA A 6 -10.19 -1.12 -11.99
N ASN A 7 -10.16 0.13 -12.46
CA ASN A 7 -10.71 0.52 -13.77
C ASN A 7 -9.99 -0.16 -14.94
N ARG A 8 -8.70 -0.47 -14.78
CA ARG A 8 -7.91 -1.25 -15.75
C ARG A 8 -8.12 -2.77 -15.63
N SER A 9 -9.06 -3.23 -14.80
CA SER A 9 -9.35 -4.64 -14.56
C SER A 9 -8.13 -5.47 -14.12
N VAL A 10 -7.18 -4.84 -13.39
CA VAL A 10 -6.05 -5.55 -12.79
C VAL A 10 -6.57 -6.45 -11.67
N ARG A 11 -6.38 -7.76 -11.81
CA ARG A 11 -6.89 -8.76 -10.85
C ARG A 11 -6.04 -8.86 -9.59
N ASP A 12 -4.72 -8.85 -9.79
CA ASP A 12 -3.75 -9.07 -8.72
C ASP A 12 -2.90 -7.83 -8.48
N LEU A 13 -2.83 -7.41 -7.21
CA LEU A 13 -1.90 -6.39 -6.74
C LEU A 13 -1.08 -6.99 -5.60
N SER A 14 0.24 -6.94 -5.74
CA SER A 14 1.17 -7.40 -4.71
C SER A 14 1.94 -6.23 -4.15
N PHE A 15 1.90 -6.09 -2.82
CA PHE A 15 2.75 -5.15 -2.08
C PHE A 15 3.90 -5.92 -1.45
N VAL A 16 5.11 -5.35 -1.51
CA VAL A 16 6.31 -5.99 -1.00
C VAL A 16 6.93 -5.08 0.05
N ILE A 17 7.15 -5.62 1.25
CA ILE A 17 7.84 -4.96 2.35
C ILE A 17 9.16 -5.69 2.56
N GLY A 18 10.26 -4.94 2.52
CA GLY A 18 11.60 -5.49 2.72
C GLY A 18 11.85 -5.92 4.17
N GLY A 19 12.85 -6.79 4.34
CA GLY A 19 13.38 -7.13 5.66
C GLY A 19 14.34 -6.07 6.19
N ALA A 20 15.12 -6.42 7.21
CA ALA A 20 16.10 -5.51 7.82
C ALA A 20 17.12 -4.92 6.83
N PHE A 21 17.43 -5.64 5.74
CA PHE A 21 18.35 -5.21 4.69
C PHE A 21 17.67 -4.56 3.48
N GLY A 22 16.36 -4.30 3.56
CA GLY A 22 15.59 -3.72 2.47
C GLY A 22 15.15 -4.73 1.39
N LEU A 23 15.01 -4.24 0.15
CA LEU A 23 14.59 -5.01 -1.01
C LEU A 23 15.75 -5.15 -1.99
N GLY A 24 15.88 -6.33 -2.61
CA GLY A 24 16.86 -6.53 -3.68
C GLY A 24 16.56 -5.67 -4.90
N GLU A 25 17.60 -5.19 -5.58
CA GLU A 25 17.50 -4.26 -6.71
C GLU A 25 16.53 -4.73 -7.79
N ARG A 26 16.58 -6.01 -8.17
CA ARG A 26 15.66 -6.60 -9.16
C ARG A 26 14.19 -6.46 -8.80
N ILE A 27 13.84 -6.50 -7.51
CA ILE A 27 12.45 -6.29 -7.04
C ILE A 27 12.07 -4.82 -7.19
N VAL A 28 12.99 -3.93 -6.81
CA VAL A 28 12.79 -2.47 -6.88
C VAL A 28 12.65 -2.00 -8.33
N GLU A 29 13.45 -2.53 -9.25
CA GLU A 29 13.38 -2.25 -10.69
C GLU A 29 12.11 -2.77 -11.35
N ARG A 30 11.67 -3.98 -10.95
CA ARG A 30 10.41 -4.56 -11.43
C ARG A 30 9.17 -3.88 -10.85
N SER A 31 9.29 -3.15 -9.74
CA SER A 31 8.14 -2.54 -9.07
C SER A 31 7.48 -1.49 -9.96
N GLY A 32 6.15 -1.58 -10.12
CA GLY A 32 5.37 -0.59 -10.87
C GLY A 32 5.07 0.70 -10.08
N LEU A 33 5.38 0.70 -8.78
CA LEU A 33 5.22 1.83 -7.87
C LEU A 33 6.21 1.66 -6.70
N LYS A 34 6.94 2.73 -6.37
CA LYS A 34 7.66 2.86 -5.10
C LYS A 34 6.84 3.74 -4.18
N LEU A 35 6.40 3.19 -3.05
CA LEU A 35 5.55 3.88 -2.09
C LEU A 35 6.30 4.04 -0.76
N ALA A 36 6.45 5.28 -0.31
CA ALA A 36 6.94 5.58 1.04
C ALA A 36 5.75 5.67 2.00
N LEU A 37 5.80 4.92 3.12
CA LEU A 37 4.77 5.01 4.17
C LEU A 37 5.01 6.20 5.12
N SER A 38 6.27 6.63 5.25
CA SER A 38 6.71 7.73 6.11
C SER A 38 8.14 8.14 5.71
N SER A 39 8.58 9.31 6.16
CA SER A 39 10.01 9.70 6.16
C SER A 39 10.81 9.02 7.27
N MET A 40 10.14 8.38 8.24
CA MET A 40 10.77 7.63 9.32
C MET A 40 11.04 6.17 8.92
N THR A 41 12.10 5.58 9.50
CA THR A 41 12.33 4.14 9.40
C THR A 41 11.40 3.40 10.35
N LEU A 42 10.46 2.64 9.78
CA LEU A 42 9.51 1.83 10.55
C LEU A 42 10.03 0.39 10.68
N PRO A 43 9.87 -0.26 11.85
CA PRO A 43 10.02 -1.71 11.95
C PRO A 43 9.10 -2.41 10.94
N HIS A 44 9.57 -3.49 10.31
CA HIS A 44 8.85 -4.16 9.22
C HIS A 44 7.44 -4.64 9.64
N GLU A 45 7.25 -5.03 10.90
CA GLU A 45 5.94 -5.40 11.45
C GLU A 45 4.98 -4.21 11.47
N ILE A 46 5.46 -3.05 11.90
CA ILE A 46 4.69 -1.79 11.94
C ILE A 46 4.40 -1.29 10.53
N ALA A 47 5.37 -1.37 9.61
CA ALA A 47 5.17 -1.03 8.21
C ALA A 47 4.06 -1.88 7.58
N ARG A 48 3.99 -3.17 7.91
CA ARG A 48 2.94 -4.09 7.44
C ARG A 48 1.57 -3.72 7.99
N LEU A 49 1.48 -3.45 9.29
CA LEU A 49 0.24 -3.02 9.93
C LEU A 49 -0.26 -1.71 9.32
N PHE A 50 0.63 -0.73 9.16
CA PHE A 50 0.31 0.57 8.58
C PHE A 50 -0.18 0.44 7.14
N LEU A 51 0.52 -0.34 6.31
CA LEU A 51 0.09 -0.60 4.93
C LEU A 51 -1.30 -1.27 4.89
N ALA A 52 -1.55 -2.26 5.75
CA ALA A 52 -2.84 -2.95 5.80
C ALA A 52 -3.99 -1.99 6.15
N GLU A 53 -3.79 -1.11 7.14
CA GLU A 53 -4.78 -0.08 7.48
C GLU A 53 -4.99 0.92 6.34
N GLN A 54 -3.92 1.34 5.65
CA GLN A 54 -4.03 2.25 4.50
C GLN A 54 -4.77 1.61 3.31
N LEU A 55 -4.61 0.29 3.10
CA LEU A 55 -5.39 -0.45 2.09
C LEU A 55 -6.86 -0.55 2.47
N TYR A 56 -7.16 -0.79 3.75
CA TYR A 56 -8.52 -0.75 4.27
C TYR A 56 -9.15 0.63 4.06
N ARG A 57 -8.46 1.69 4.51
CA ARG A 57 -8.81 3.11 4.30
C ARG A 57 -9.14 3.40 2.84
N ALA A 58 -8.25 3.02 1.93
CA ALA A 58 -8.44 3.23 0.50
C ALA A 58 -9.70 2.51 -0.01
N GLY A 59 -9.92 1.26 0.40
CA GLY A 59 -11.11 0.50 0.03
C GLY A 59 -12.40 1.15 0.53
N THR A 60 -12.43 1.61 1.79
CA THR A 60 -13.60 2.27 2.39
C THR A 60 -13.91 3.59 1.66
N ILE A 61 -12.89 4.38 1.32
CA ILE A 61 -13.05 5.60 0.50
C ILE A 61 -13.64 5.27 -0.87
N LEU A 62 -13.11 4.26 -1.57
CA LEU A 62 -13.59 3.88 -2.92
C LEU A 62 -15.04 3.39 -2.93
N ARG A 63 -15.49 2.78 -1.83
CA ARG A 63 -16.88 2.33 -1.67
C ARG A 63 -17.82 3.42 -1.14
N ASN A 64 -17.32 4.64 -0.90
CA ASN A 64 -18.05 5.71 -0.22
C ASN A 64 -18.63 5.26 1.15
N GLU A 65 -17.92 4.37 1.83
CA GLU A 65 -18.28 3.92 3.17
C GLU A 65 -17.78 4.93 4.22
N PRO A 66 -18.46 5.06 5.38
CA PRO A 66 -17.99 5.92 6.45
C PRO A 66 -16.66 5.40 7.01
N TYR A 67 -15.60 6.19 6.90
CA TYR A 67 -14.28 5.77 7.38
C TYR A 67 -13.70 6.69 8.46
N HIS A 68 -13.82 8.00 8.29
CA HIS A 68 -13.37 8.98 9.28
C HIS A 68 -14.31 10.19 9.21
N LYS A 69 -15.09 10.35 10.29
CA LYS A 69 -16.15 11.34 10.48
C LYS A 69 -17.32 11.16 9.49
N GLY A 70 -18.48 10.79 10.04
CA GLY A 70 -19.73 11.30 9.50
C GLY A 70 -19.74 12.84 9.56
N PRO A 71 -20.72 13.50 8.92
CA PRO A 71 -20.78 14.96 8.82
C PRO A 71 -20.51 15.68 10.15
#